data_AF-A0A1I7UBJ2-F1
#
_entry.id   AF-A0A1I7UBJ2-F1
#
_cell.length_a   1.000
_cell.length_b   1.000
_cell.length_c   1.000
_cell.angle_alpha   90.00
_cell.angle_beta   90.00
_cell.angle_gamma   90.00
#
_symmetry.space_group_name_H-M   'P 1'
#
loop_
_entity.id
_entity.type
_entity.pdbx_description
1 polymer ?
#
loop_
_entity_poly.entity_id
_entity_poly.type
_entity_poly.pdbx_seq_one_letter_code
_entity_poly.pdbx_strand_id
1 'polypeptide(L)'
;MLSSAAPELSVKVDSNAILEALDKANQAVQKYGGARVGDRTMVDSLNAMVEELRKGLKDNQGMDVFERAVQASERAAEETAHQKASVGRASYTSSQSQTKPDAGATAISRWLRAIWEAFREEMGKK
;
A
#
# COMPACT_ATOMS: atom_id res chain seq x y z
N MET A 1 3.62 -10.94 4.25
CA MET A 1 2.84 -10.09 3.32
C MET A 1 2.19 -10.93 2.23
N LEU A 2 2.90 -11.35 1.17
CA LEU A 2 2.31 -12.07 0.03
C LEU A 2 1.65 -13.40 0.41
N SER A 3 2.28 -14.18 1.29
CA SER A 3 1.69 -15.43 1.80
C SER A 3 0.37 -15.22 2.55
N SER A 4 0.16 -14.03 3.12
CA SER A 4 -1.07 -13.68 3.83
C SER A 4 -2.15 -13.15 2.88
N ALA A 5 -1.77 -12.59 1.73
CA ALA A 5 -2.67 -12.14 0.68
C ALA A 5 -3.17 -13.29 -0.21
N ALA A 6 -2.29 -14.25 -0.52
CA ALA A 6 -2.54 -15.31 -1.49
C ALA A 6 -3.83 -16.13 -1.28
N PRO A 7 -4.22 -16.50 -0.04
CA PRO A 7 -5.46 -17.26 0.18
C PRO A 7 -6.71 -16.55 -0.34
N GLU A 8 -6.78 -15.22 -0.23
CA GLU A 8 -7.95 -14.44 -0.62
C GLU A 8 -8.14 -14.38 -2.15
N LEU A 9 -7.07 -14.63 -2.91
CA LEU A 9 -7.09 -14.66 -4.38
C LEU A 9 -7.21 -16.08 -4.96
N SER A 10 -7.31 -17.11 -4.11
CA SER A 10 -7.22 -18.52 -4.53
C SER A 10 -8.46 -19.04 -5.26
N VAL A 11 -9.64 -18.46 -5.00
CA VAL A 11 -10.92 -18.91 -5.56
C VAL A 11 -11.40 -17.99 -6.68
N LYS A 12 -11.30 -16.68 -6.48
CA LYS A 12 -11.77 -15.66 -7.43
C LYS A 12 -10.96 -14.39 -7.24
N VAL A 13 -10.66 -13.70 -8.35
CA VAL A 13 -10.04 -12.38 -8.35
C VAL A 13 -11.10 -11.35 -8.73
N ASP A 14 -11.69 -10.71 -7.73
CA ASP A 14 -12.56 -9.54 -7.89
C ASP A 14 -12.12 -8.40 -6.95
N SER A 15 -12.79 -7.24 -7.04
CA SER A 15 -12.37 -6.06 -6.29
C SER A 15 -12.37 -6.26 -4.77
N ASN A 16 -13.32 -7.04 -4.24
CA ASN A 16 -13.39 -7.33 -2.81
C ASN A 16 -12.29 -8.31 -2.41
N ALA A 17 -12.03 -9.33 -3.22
CA ALA A 17 -10.91 -10.26 -2.99
C ALA A 17 -9.55 -9.53 -2.98
N ILE A 18 -9.36 -8.54 -3.88
CA ILE A 18 -8.14 -7.72 -3.90
C ILE A 18 -8.03 -6.85 -2.64
N LEU A 19 -9.12 -6.21 -2.22
CA LEU A 19 -9.15 -5.42 -0.98
C LEU A 19 -8.79 -6.28 0.23
N GLU A 20 -9.43 -7.43 0.39
CA GLU A 20 -9.15 -8.35 1.51
C GLU A 20 -7.71 -8.86 1.45
N ALA A 21 -7.20 -9.23 0.26
CA ALA A 21 -5.81 -9.66 0.09
C ALA A 21 -4.80 -8.58 0.56
N LEU A 22 -5.02 -7.32 0.16
CA LEU A 22 -4.16 -6.20 0.55
C LEU A 22 -4.29 -5.88 2.05
N ASP A 23 -5.49 -5.95 2.61
CA ASP A 23 -5.73 -5.75 4.05
C ASP A 23 -5.04 -6.83 4.89
N LYS A 24 -5.17 -8.11 4.52
CA LYS A 24 -4.45 -9.22 5.17
C LYS A 24 -2.94 -9.06 5.07
N ALA A 25 -2.44 -8.64 3.91
CA ALA A 25 -1.02 -8.31 3.73
C ALA A 25 -0.57 -7.20 4.69
N ASN A 26 -1.34 -6.10 4.78
CA ASN A 26 -1.06 -4.96 5.65
C ASN A 26 -1.06 -5.37 7.13
N GLN A 27 -2.11 -6.07 7.59
CA GLN A 27 -2.22 -6.58 8.95
C GLN A 27 -1.07 -7.52 9.30
N ALA A 28 -0.65 -8.39 8.39
CA ALA A 28 0.47 -9.28 8.62
C ALA A 28 1.80 -8.51 8.78
N VAL A 29 2.05 -7.49 7.94
CA VAL A 29 3.24 -6.65 8.06
C VAL A 29 3.25 -5.91 9.40
N GLN A 30 2.13 -5.32 9.80
CA GLN A 30 2.01 -4.64 11.10
C GLN A 30 2.19 -5.60 12.27
N LYS A 31 1.56 -6.78 12.23
CA LYS A 31 1.62 -7.79 13.30
C LYS A 31 3.04 -8.31 13.54
N TYR A 32 3.74 -8.68 12.47
CA TYR A 32 5.06 -9.32 12.61
C TYR A 32 6.23 -8.33 12.56
N GLY A 33 6.05 -7.18 11.92
CA GLY A 33 7.05 -6.12 11.83
C GLY A 33 6.95 -5.08 12.94
N GLY A 34 5.82 -4.99 13.65
CA GLY A 34 5.60 -4.04 14.74
C GLY A 34 5.39 -2.58 14.31
N ALA A 35 5.44 -2.29 13.01
CA ALA A 35 5.20 -0.97 12.45
C ALA A 35 3.72 -0.61 12.44
N ARG A 36 3.41 0.68 12.57
CA ARG A 36 2.09 1.28 12.47
C ARG A 36 2.10 2.41 11.44
N VAL A 37 0.90 2.87 11.07
CA VAL A 37 0.75 4.10 10.28
C VAL A 37 1.38 5.26 11.05
N GLY A 38 2.21 6.05 10.37
CA GLY A 38 2.99 7.17 10.90
C GLY A 38 4.41 6.80 11.35
N ASP A 39 4.79 5.52 11.35
CA ASP A 39 6.13 5.10 11.76
C ASP A 39 7.21 5.28 10.67
N ARG A 40 6.86 5.87 9.52
CA ARG A 40 7.72 6.05 8.34
C ARG A 40 8.19 4.70 7.79
N THR A 41 7.27 3.91 7.28
CA THR A 41 7.55 2.58 6.72
C THR A 41 6.66 2.26 5.51
N MET A 42 6.87 1.08 4.94
CA MET A 42 5.98 0.51 3.92
C MET A 42 4.50 0.41 4.33
N VAL A 43 4.20 0.41 5.64
CA VAL A 43 2.82 0.39 6.17
C VAL A 43 2.07 1.65 5.78
N ASP A 44 2.72 2.82 5.73
CA ASP A 44 2.06 4.09 5.39
C ASP A 44 1.45 4.03 3.98
N SER A 45 2.25 3.59 3.02
CA SER A 45 1.83 3.42 1.62
C SER A 45 0.77 2.33 1.46
N LEU A 46 0.99 1.14 2.04
CA LEU A 46 0.07 0.02 1.90
C LEU A 46 -1.28 0.28 2.56
N ASN A 47 -1.28 0.92 3.74
CA ASN A 47 -2.50 1.25 4.46
C ASN A 47 -3.33 2.29 3.70
N ALA A 48 -2.70 3.30 3.09
CA ALA A 48 -3.41 4.30 2.29
C ALA A 48 -4.14 3.68 1.09
N MET A 49 -3.53 2.70 0.41
CA MET A 49 -4.20 1.92 -0.64
C MET A 49 -5.44 1.19 -0.10
N VAL A 50 -5.30 0.49 1.02
CA VAL A 50 -6.39 -0.31 1.62
C VAL A 50 -7.56 0.59 2.02
N GLU A 51 -7.30 1.72 2.66
CA GLU A 51 -8.36 2.64 3.10
C GLU A 51 -9.11 3.28 1.93
N GLU A 52 -8.40 3.70 0.87
CA GLU A 52 -9.04 4.29 -0.31
C GLU A 52 -9.89 3.25 -1.07
N LEU A 53 -9.40 2.02 -1.22
CA LEU A 53 -10.19 0.91 -1.78
C LEU A 53 -11.41 0.60 -0.91
N ARG A 54 -11.23 0.48 0.41
CA ARG A 54 -12.32 0.19 1.36
C ARG A 54 -13.42 1.24 1.29
N LYS A 55 -13.04 2.51 1.13
CA LYS A 55 -13.98 3.62 0.96
C LYS A 55 -14.69 3.55 -0.39
N GLY A 56 -13.95 3.51 -1.50
CA GLY A 56 -14.56 3.63 -2.82
C GLY A 56 -15.36 2.41 -3.27
N LEU A 57 -15.00 1.20 -2.82
CA LEU A 57 -15.77 -0.01 -3.11
C LEU A 57 -17.11 -0.06 -2.35
N LYS A 58 -17.21 0.57 -1.18
CA LYS A 58 -18.51 0.74 -0.48
C LYS A 58 -19.47 1.63 -1.26
N ASP A 59 -18.94 2.65 -1.94
CA ASP A 59 -19.72 3.61 -2.71
C ASP A 59 -20.04 3.12 -4.14
N ASN A 60 -19.77 1.83 -4.43
CA ASN A 60 -19.95 1.18 -5.73
C ASN A 60 -19.26 1.94 -6.88
N GLN A 61 -18.13 2.58 -6.58
CA GLN A 61 -17.35 3.30 -7.56
C GLN A 61 -16.68 2.29 -8.50
N GLY A 62 -16.71 2.58 -9.81
CA GLY A 62 -16.11 1.74 -10.83
C GLY A 62 -14.59 1.63 -10.71
N MET A 63 -13.94 1.13 -11.76
CA MET A 63 -12.50 0.84 -11.77
C MET A 63 -11.58 2.03 -11.40
N ASP A 64 -12.06 3.27 -11.52
CA ASP A 64 -11.32 4.49 -11.10
C ASP A 64 -10.93 4.49 -9.62
N VAL A 65 -11.59 3.69 -8.76
CA VAL A 65 -11.19 3.52 -7.36
C VAL A 65 -9.75 3.00 -7.23
N PHE A 66 -9.32 2.11 -8.12
CA PHE A 66 -7.97 1.54 -8.07
C PHE A 66 -6.91 2.57 -8.41
N GLU A 67 -7.16 3.43 -9.42
CA GLU A 67 -6.26 4.53 -9.75
C GLU A 67 -6.12 5.50 -8.56
N ARG A 68 -7.24 5.89 -7.94
CA ARG A 68 -7.21 6.77 -6.76
C ARG A 68 -6.50 6.12 -5.56
N ALA A 69 -6.69 4.82 -5.36
CA ALA A 69 -6.02 4.08 -4.29
C ALA A 69 -4.50 3.98 -4.51
N VAL A 70 -4.05 3.74 -5.74
CA VAL A 70 -2.61 3.76 -6.07
C VAL A 70 -2.04 5.15 -5.82
N GLN A 71 -2.73 6.21 -6.25
CA GLN A 71 -2.31 7.59 -5.98
C GLN A 71 -2.29 7.92 -4.48
N ALA A 72 -3.21 7.38 -3.69
CA ALA A 72 -3.20 7.52 -2.23
C ALA A 72 -1.96 6.87 -1.62
N SER A 73 -1.59 5.67 -2.10
CA SER A 73 -0.36 4.98 -1.71
C SER A 73 0.91 5.75 -2.11
N GLU A 74 0.94 6.37 -3.29
CA GLU A 74 2.05 7.20 -3.76
C GLU A 74 2.20 8.46 -2.88
N ARG A 75 1.10 9.18 -2.63
CA ARG A 75 1.10 10.35 -1.74
C ARG A 75 1.54 10.00 -0.32
N ALA A 76 1.02 8.91 0.24
CA ALA A 76 1.42 8.47 1.57
C ALA A 76 2.92 8.11 1.65
N ALA A 77 3.48 7.53 0.58
CA ALA A 77 4.91 7.31 0.48
C ALA A 77 5.71 8.64 0.45
N GLU A 78 5.27 9.63 -0.32
CA GLU A 78 5.90 10.95 -0.36
C GLU A 78 5.86 11.67 1.00
N GLU A 79 4.72 11.62 1.68
CA GLU A 79 4.50 12.25 3.00
C GLU A 79 5.45 11.72 4.08
N THR A 80 5.95 10.49 3.95
CA THR A 80 6.94 9.93 4.88
C THR A 80 8.25 10.76 4.95
N ALA A 81 8.53 11.60 3.95
CA ALA A 81 9.65 12.55 3.98
C ALA A 81 9.56 13.55 5.14
N HIS A 82 8.35 13.80 5.66
CA HIS A 82 8.07 14.73 6.74
C HIS A 82 7.86 14.04 8.10
N GLN A 83 8.04 12.72 8.17
CA GLN A 83 7.83 11.92 9.38
C GLN A 83 9.16 11.54 10.02
N LYS A 84 9.16 11.29 11.33
CA LYS A 84 10.31 10.72 12.04
C LYS A 84 10.14 9.20 12.11
N ALA A 85 11.18 8.45 11.73
CA ALA A 85 11.14 6.99 11.86
C ALA A 85 11.08 6.55 13.33
N SER A 86 10.08 5.75 13.67
CA SER A 86 9.93 5.12 14.99
C SER A 86 10.54 3.72 15.04
N VAL A 87 10.57 3.03 13.90
CA VAL A 87 10.98 1.61 13.80
C VAL A 87 11.95 1.38 12.63
N GLY A 88 12.51 0.17 12.56
CA GLY A 88 13.43 -0.23 11.49
C GLY A 88 14.80 0.45 11.55
N ARG A 89 15.62 0.25 10.52
CA ARG A 89 16.99 0.82 10.50
C ARG A 89 17.01 2.34 10.39
N ALA A 90 15.96 2.94 9.85
CA ALA A 90 15.83 4.39 9.75
C ALA A 90 15.71 5.05 11.13
N SER A 91 15.16 4.38 12.15
CA SER A 91 15.05 4.96 13.49
C SER A 91 16.40 5.17 14.19
N TYR A 92 17.49 4.58 13.66
CA TYR A 92 18.85 4.76 14.17
C TYR A 92 19.52 6.05 13.67
N THR A 93 18.95 6.71 12.65
CA THR A 93 19.51 7.92 12.07
C THR A 93 18.88 9.17 12.66
N SER A 94 19.56 10.32 12.53
CA SER A 94 19.01 11.58 13.02
C SER A 94 17.80 12.00 12.19
N SER A 95 16.77 12.53 12.85
CA SER A 95 15.58 13.06 12.17
C SER A 95 15.90 14.21 11.21
N GLN A 96 17.03 14.90 11.42
CA GLN A 96 17.52 15.96 10.53
C GLN A 96 18.04 15.41 9.18
N SER A 97 18.54 14.17 9.16
CA SER A 97 19.00 13.49 7.93
C SER A 97 17.87 12.85 7.13
N GLN A 98 16.67 12.86 7.70
CA GLN A 98 15.51 12.09 7.30
C GLN A 98 14.60 12.91 6.37
N THR A 99 15.17 13.53 5.33
CA THR A 99 14.45 14.51 4.48
C THR A 99 13.83 13.94 3.20
N LYS A 100 14.10 12.67 2.88
CA LYS A 100 13.58 11.99 1.70
C LYS A 100 12.49 10.98 2.07
N PRO A 101 11.59 10.60 1.16
CA PRO A 101 10.64 9.52 1.38
C PRO A 101 11.31 8.25 1.89
N ASP A 102 10.62 7.49 2.75
CA ASP A 102 11.04 6.17 3.17
C ASP A 102 11.18 5.23 1.96
N ALA A 103 12.25 4.44 1.96
CA ALA A 103 12.54 3.53 0.86
C ALA A 103 11.52 2.38 0.79
N GLY A 104 11.02 1.90 1.93
CA GLY A 104 10.01 0.85 1.99
C GLY A 104 8.65 1.33 1.49
N ALA A 105 8.21 2.51 1.92
CA ALA A 105 7.01 3.16 1.43
C ALA A 105 7.09 3.42 -0.09
N THR A 106 8.21 3.96 -0.55
CA THR A 106 8.46 4.21 -1.99
C THR A 106 8.44 2.92 -2.80
N ALA A 107 9.04 1.84 -2.30
CA ALA A 107 9.08 0.57 -3.01
C ALA A 107 7.67 -0.03 -3.17
N ILE A 108 6.84 0.00 -2.12
CA ILE A 108 5.47 -0.49 -2.18
C ILE A 108 4.61 0.35 -3.12
N SER A 109 4.71 1.67 -3.08
CA SER A 109 3.91 2.52 -3.97
C SER A 109 4.22 2.25 -5.44
N ARG A 110 5.50 2.09 -5.80
CA ARG A 110 5.94 1.71 -7.15
C ARG A 110 5.46 0.32 -7.55
N TRP A 111 5.53 -0.65 -6.64
CA TRP A 111 5.06 -2.00 -6.91
C TRP A 111 3.55 -2.05 -7.16
N LEU A 112 2.75 -1.33 -6.36
CA LEU A 112 1.30 -1.21 -6.54
C LEU A 112 0.94 -0.51 -7.86
N ARG A 113 1.67 0.57 -8.21
CA ARG A 113 1.54 1.24 -9.51
C ARG A 113 1.77 0.29 -10.68
N ALA A 114 2.87 -0.48 -10.63
CA ALA A 114 3.20 -1.43 -11.68
C ALA A 114 2.13 -2.53 -11.84
N ILE A 115 1.58 -3.05 -10.73
CA ILE A 115 0.47 -4.02 -10.77
C ILE A 115 -0.75 -3.41 -11.47
N TRP A 116 -1.12 -2.18 -11.10
CA TRP A 116 -2.29 -1.52 -11.66
C TRP A 116 -2.14 -1.19 -13.15
N GLU A 117 -0.97 -0.72 -13.57
CA GLU A 117 -0.66 -0.49 -14.99
C GLU A 117 -0.75 -1.79 -15.80
N ALA A 118 -0.13 -2.88 -15.31
CA ALA A 118 -0.22 -4.19 -15.95
C ALA A 118 -1.68 -4.67 -16.07
N PHE A 119 -2.49 -4.47 -15.03
CA PHE A 119 -3.91 -4.83 -15.07
C PHE A 119 -4.70 -4.00 -16.09
N ARG A 120 -4.45 -2.69 -16.17
CA ARG A 120 -5.08 -1.80 -17.17
C ARG A 120 -4.73 -2.18 -18.60
N GLU A 121 -3.46 -2.51 -18.85
CA GLU A 121 -3.01 -2.96 -20.17
C GLU A 121 -3.73 -4.24 -20.60
N GLU A 122 -3.88 -5.22 -19.70
CA GLU A 122 -4.62 -6.45 -19.99
C GLU A 122 -6.12 -6.20 -20.23
N MET A 123 -6.73 -5.22 -19.57
CA MET A 123 -8.12 -4.82 -19.85
C MET A 123 -8.28 -4.15 -21.21
N GLY A 124 -7.31 -3.34 -21.65
CA GLY A 124 -7.35 -2.63 -22.92
C GLY A 124 -7.05 -3.50 -24.16
N LYS A 125 -6.57 -4.73 -23.96
CA LYS A 125 -6.34 -5.72 -25.03
C LYS A 125 -7.61 -6.49 -25.43
N LYS A 126 -8.70 -6.35 -24.69
CA LYS A 126 -10.02 -6.94 -25.00
C LYS A 126 -10.91 -5.95 -25.73
#